data_AF-A0A850ACU8-F1
#
_entry.id   AF-A0A850ACU8-F1
#
_cell.length_a   1.000
_cell.length_b   1.000
_cell.length_c   1.000
_cell.angle_alpha   90.00
_cell.angle_beta   90.00
_cell.angle_gamma   90.00
#
_symmetry.space_group_name_H-M   'P 1'
#
loop_
_entity.id
_entity.type
_entity.pdbx_description
1 polymer ?
#
loop_
_entity_poly.entity_id
_entity_poly.type
_entity_poly.pdbx_seq_one_letter_code
_entity_poly.pdbx_strand_id
1 'polypeptide(L)'
;MNTSKRWHVAAWPPLAWLETAIKLLALALGIAALLRALAAGGLTLPTGPTLLQFLILLLLSLGLIAAIFDRLAGREIIAMIFVLLNNLGHWGMTLALAAGVTAPVALFAALMLLGDLVKILFIRRHSFTVRGYSPALLYGLTSTYILGYAALLLLEWLK
;
A
#
# COMPACT_ATOMS: atom_id res chain seq x y z
N MET A 1 -12.37 24.49 -17.78
CA MET A 1 -11.24 23.53 -17.76
C MET A 1 -9.96 24.32 -17.53
N ASN A 2 -9.33 24.18 -16.36
CA ASN A 2 -8.11 24.93 -16.05
C ASN A 2 -6.90 24.29 -16.77
N THR A 3 -6.17 25.12 -17.50
CA THR A 3 -5.04 24.77 -18.37
C THR A 3 -3.80 24.40 -17.55
N SER A 4 -3.38 23.13 -17.68
CA SER A 4 -2.12 22.50 -17.26
C SER A 4 -1.58 22.79 -15.85
N LYS A 5 -2.06 22.09 -14.82
CA LYS A 5 -1.21 21.83 -13.64
C LYS A 5 0.08 21.15 -14.12
N ARG A 6 1.26 21.64 -13.79
CA ARG A 6 2.51 20.97 -14.17
C ARG A 6 2.82 19.85 -13.18
N TRP A 7 3.55 18.83 -13.65
CA TRP A 7 4.17 17.87 -12.74
C TRP A 7 5.18 18.60 -11.86
N HIS A 8 5.19 18.26 -10.58
CA HIS A 8 6.06 18.90 -9.59
C HIS A 8 6.60 17.88 -8.59
N VAL A 9 7.69 18.26 -7.93
CA VAL A 9 8.23 17.56 -6.77
C VAL A 9 7.82 18.36 -5.54
N ALA A 10 7.08 17.75 -4.62
CA ALA A 10 6.67 18.42 -3.39
C ALA A 10 7.78 18.40 -2.33
N ALA A 11 7.84 19.43 -1.49
CA ALA A 11 8.74 19.48 -0.34
C ALA A 11 8.19 18.59 0.78
N TRP A 12 8.72 17.38 0.91
CA TRP A 12 8.27 16.41 1.91
C TRP A 12 8.97 16.63 3.26
N PRO A 13 8.23 16.69 4.37
CA PRO A 13 8.82 16.77 5.71
C PRO A 13 9.48 15.43 6.10
N PRO A 14 10.37 15.42 7.12
CA PRO A 14 11.10 14.21 7.53
C PRO A 14 10.22 12.99 7.80
N LEU A 15 9.02 13.19 8.38
CA LEU A 15 8.08 12.08 8.65
C LEU A 15 7.52 11.44 7.37
N ALA A 16 7.32 12.21 6.29
CA ALA A 16 6.86 11.67 5.01
C ALA A 16 7.95 10.82 4.33
N TRP A 17 9.21 11.24 4.46
CA TRP A 17 10.35 10.45 4.02
C TRP A 17 10.52 9.16 4.84
N LEU A 18 10.34 9.23 6.16
CA LEU A 18 10.38 8.05 7.02
C LEU A 18 9.30 7.02 6.67
N GLU A 19 8.04 7.45 6.53
CA GLU A 19 6.95 6.59 6.04
C GLU A 19 7.36 5.89 4.74
N THR A 20 7.87 6.68 3.79
CA THR A 20 8.19 6.20 2.46
C THR A 20 9.33 5.20 2.48
N ALA A 21 10.39 5.45 3.25
CA ALA A 21 11.51 4.53 3.41
C ALA A 21 11.05 3.18 3.98
N ILE A 22 10.25 3.20 5.04
CA ILE A 22 9.70 1.98 5.66
C ILE A 22 8.86 1.19 4.65
N LYS A 23 7.98 1.87 3.92
CA LYS A 23 7.13 1.22 2.92
C LYS A 23 7.93 0.69 1.75
N LEU A 24 8.94 1.40 1.25
CA LEU A 24 9.80 0.92 0.17
C LEU A 24 10.46 -0.44 0.50
N LEU A 25 10.82 -0.69 1.76
CA LEU A 25 11.27 -2.01 2.20
C LEU A 25 10.18 -3.08 2.04
N ALA A 26 8.94 -2.77 2.42
CA ALA A 26 7.80 -3.65 2.17
C ALA A 26 7.57 -3.87 0.67
N LEU A 27 7.70 -2.82 -0.15
CA LEU A 27 7.49 -2.92 -1.60
C LEU A 27 8.51 -3.83 -2.25
N ALA A 28 9.77 -3.80 -1.81
CA ALA A 28 10.79 -4.74 -2.28
C ALA A 28 10.37 -6.20 -2.02
N LEU A 29 9.78 -6.50 -0.85
CA LEU A 29 9.25 -7.83 -0.54
C LEU A 29 8.08 -8.20 -1.46
N GLY A 30 7.14 -7.27 -1.66
CA GLY A 30 5.97 -7.50 -2.52
C GLY A 30 6.35 -7.73 -3.98
N ILE A 31 7.29 -6.94 -4.50
CA ILE A 31 7.81 -7.10 -5.87
C ILE A 31 8.59 -8.41 -6.00
N ALA A 32 9.40 -8.80 -5.01
CA ALA A 32 10.07 -10.10 -5.03
C ALA A 32 9.06 -11.26 -5.02
N ALA A 33 7.97 -11.13 -4.25
CA ALA A 33 6.88 -12.10 -4.24
C ALA A 33 6.16 -12.17 -5.61
N LEU A 34 5.95 -11.03 -6.28
CA LEU A 34 5.42 -10.98 -7.64
C LEU A 34 6.27 -11.79 -8.62
N LEU A 35 7.58 -11.55 -8.63
CA LEU A 35 8.49 -12.24 -9.55
C LEU A 35 8.44 -13.77 -9.36
N ARG A 36 8.36 -14.22 -8.10
CA ARG A 36 8.20 -15.64 -7.77
C ARG A 36 6.85 -16.20 -8.21
N ALA A 37 5.78 -15.43 -8.04
CA ALA A 37 4.45 -15.81 -8.50
C ALA A 37 4.40 -15.97 -10.03
N LEU A 38 4.99 -15.02 -10.77
CA LEU A 38 5.08 -15.08 -12.23
C LEU A 38 5.92 -16.28 -12.70
N ALA A 39 7.00 -16.61 -11.98
CA ALA A 39 7.84 -17.76 -12.29
C ALA A 39 7.16 -19.12 -12.02
N ALA A 40 6.15 -19.17 -11.13
CA ALA A 40 5.44 -20.40 -10.81
C ALA A 40 4.52 -20.89 -11.95
N GLY A 41 4.16 -20.03 -12.91
CA GLY A 41 3.47 -20.41 -14.15
C GLY A 41 1.98 -20.77 -14.02
N GLY A 42 1.38 -20.61 -12.84
CA GLY A 42 -0.03 -20.90 -12.61
C GLY A 42 -0.60 -20.18 -11.38
N LEU A 43 -1.91 -19.95 -11.40
CA LEU A 43 -2.66 -19.37 -10.28
C LEU A 43 -3.80 -20.30 -9.90
N THR A 44 -3.96 -20.55 -8.61
CA THR A 44 -5.08 -21.26 -8.02
C THR A 44 -5.71 -20.36 -6.96
N LEU A 45 -7.04 -20.44 -6.82
CA LEU A 45 -7.70 -19.69 -5.76
C LEU A 45 -7.29 -20.28 -4.40
N PRO A 46 -6.72 -19.49 -3.47
CA PRO A 46 -6.36 -20.01 -2.16
C PRO A 46 -7.58 -20.46 -1.37
N THR A 47 -7.37 -21.31 -0.37
CA THR A 47 -8.43 -21.79 0.53
C THR A 47 -8.08 -21.49 1.99
N GLY A 48 -9.05 -21.69 2.90
CA GLY A 48 -8.85 -21.52 4.34
C GLY A 48 -8.46 -20.09 4.75
N PRO A 49 -7.62 -19.92 5.78
CA PRO A 49 -7.17 -18.59 6.23
C PRO A 49 -6.43 -17.79 5.14
N THR A 50 -5.75 -18.47 4.20
CA THR A 50 -5.05 -17.83 3.08
C THR A 50 -6.02 -17.15 2.11
N LEU A 51 -7.24 -17.68 1.94
CA LEU A 51 -8.27 -17.02 1.15
C LEU A 51 -8.63 -15.65 1.74
N LEU A 52 -8.78 -15.55 3.05
CA LEU A 52 -9.07 -14.27 3.71
C LEU A 52 -7.94 -13.25 3.51
N GLN A 53 -6.68 -13.69 3.64
CA GLN A 53 -5.53 -12.82 3.38
C GLN A 53 -5.48 -12.35 1.92
N PHE A 54 -5.76 -13.26 0.98
CA PHE A 54 -5.86 -12.94 -0.43
C PHE A 54 -6.94 -11.88 -0.69
N LEU A 55 -8.14 -12.04 -0.11
CA LEU A 55 -9.24 -11.09 -0.25
C LEU A 55 -8.91 -9.72 0.37
N ILE A 56 -8.26 -9.69 1.53
CA ILE A 56 -7.81 -8.43 2.17
C ILE A 56 -6.80 -7.73 1.25
N LEU A 57 -5.75 -8.42 0.82
CA LEU A 57 -4.74 -7.84 -0.07
C LEU A 57 -5.34 -7.37 -1.39
N LEU A 58 -6.25 -8.15 -1.98
CA LEU A 58 -6.99 -7.77 -3.19
C LEU A 58 -7.76 -6.46 -2.97
N LEU A 59 -8.52 -6.34 -1.88
CA LEU A 59 -9.27 -5.13 -1.56
C LEU A 59 -8.34 -3.92 -1.37
N LEU A 60 -7.24 -4.08 -0.63
CA LEU A 60 -6.26 -3.01 -0.43
C LEU A 60 -5.61 -2.58 -1.75
N SER A 61 -5.29 -3.53 -2.64
CA SER A 61 -4.78 -3.27 -4.00
C SER A 61 -5.77 -2.46 -4.83
N LEU A 62 -7.06 -2.81 -4.80
CA LEU A 62 -8.10 -2.05 -5.51
C LEU A 62 -8.23 -0.61 -4.97
N GLY A 63 -8.09 -0.41 -3.66
CA GLY A 63 -8.00 0.93 -3.08
C GLY A 63 -6.80 1.74 -3.60
N LEU A 64 -5.67 1.09 -3.88
CA LEU A 64 -4.49 1.76 -4.43
C LEU A 64 -4.68 2.18 -5.89
N ILE A 65 -5.53 1.49 -6.65
CA ILE A 65 -5.94 1.95 -7.99
C ILE A 65 -6.65 3.31 -7.88
N ALA A 66 -7.58 3.47 -6.93
CA ALA A 66 -8.19 4.77 -6.67
C ALA A 66 -7.15 5.83 -6.27
N ALA A 67 -6.15 5.45 -5.47
CA ALA A 67 -5.05 6.33 -5.10
C ALA A 67 -4.18 6.74 -6.31
N ILE A 68 -4.00 5.89 -7.33
CA ILE A 68 -3.31 6.26 -8.58
C ILE A 68 -4.05 7.39 -9.29
N PHE A 69 -5.38 7.30 -9.44
CA PHE A 69 -6.18 8.36 -10.04
C PHE A 69 -6.11 9.66 -9.24
N ASP A 70 -6.10 9.56 -7.91
CA ASP A 70 -5.85 10.69 -7.03
C ASP A 70 -4.49 11.34 -7.35
N ARG A 71 -3.41 10.57 -7.41
CA ARG A 71 -2.07 11.11 -7.73
C ARG A 71 -1.97 11.68 -9.14
N LEU A 72 -2.66 11.12 -10.13
CA LEU A 72 -2.68 11.63 -11.50
C LEU A 72 -3.26 13.04 -11.55
N ALA A 73 -4.36 13.28 -10.84
CA ALA A 73 -4.95 14.62 -10.76
C ALA A 73 -4.14 15.58 -9.86
N GLY A 74 -3.30 15.04 -8.95
CA GLY A 74 -2.36 15.82 -8.13
C GLY A 74 -1.09 16.25 -8.87
N ARG A 75 -0.63 15.45 -9.84
CA ARG A 75 0.60 15.66 -10.62
C ARG A 75 1.85 15.83 -9.76
N GLU A 76 1.96 15.08 -8.68
CA GLU A 76 3.16 15.03 -7.84
C GLU A 76 3.97 13.78 -8.19
N ILE A 77 5.23 13.98 -8.59
CA ILE A 77 6.06 12.96 -9.23
C ILE A 77 6.41 11.84 -8.26
N ILE A 78 6.84 12.18 -7.03
CA ILE A 78 7.35 11.19 -6.08
C ILE A 78 6.19 10.31 -5.59
N ALA A 79 5.07 10.91 -5.21
CA ALA A 79 3.87 10.20 -4.79
C ALA A 79 3.29 9.35 -5.92
N MET A 80 3.41 9.77 -7.18
CA MET A 80 3.00 8.97 -8.33
C MET A 80 3.85 7.71 -8.46
N ILE A 81 5.18 7.85 -8.48
CA ILE A 81 6.10 6.72 -8.55
C ILE A 81 5.85 5.78 -7.37
N PHE A 82 5.75 6.35 -6.17
CA PHE A 82 5.50 5.59 -4.95
C PHE A 82 4.18 4.81 -5.01
N VAL A 83 3.06 5.42 -5.42
CA VAL A 83 1.77 4.71 -5.45
C VAL A 83 1.74 3.60 -6.50
N LEU A 84 2.43 3.77 -7.62
CA LEU A 84 2.57 2.72 -8.64
C LEU A 84 3.35 1.53 -8.10
N LEU A 85 4.51 1.77 -7.47
CA LEU A 85 5.28 0.72 -6.81
C LEU A 85 4.50 0.09 -5.66
N ASN A 86 3.75 0.89 -4.90
CA ASN A 86 2.95 0.42 -3.79
C ASN A 86 1.86 -0.54 -4.25
N ASN A 87 1.13 -0.17 -5.31
CA ASN A 87 0.13 -1.02 -5.93
C ASN A 87 0.76 -2.31 -6.47
N LEU A 88 1.92 -2.21 -7.13
CA LEU A 88 2.65 -3.38 -7.63
C LEU A 88 3.06 -4.34 -6.50
N GLY A 89 3.57 -3.80 -5.38
CA GLY A 89 3.94 -4.60 -4.21
C GLY A 89 2.75 -5.35 -3.59
N HIS A 90 1.57 -4.71 -3.52
CA HIS A 90 0.36 -5.36 -3.02
C HIS A 90 -0.13 -6.46 -3.96
N TRP A 91 -0.21 -6.17 -5.26
CA TRP A 91 -0.52 -7.18 -6.26
C TRP A 91 0.47 -8.33 -6.24
N GLY A 92 1.75 -8.06 -5.98
CA GLY A 92 2.77 -9.09 -5.81
C GLY A 92 2.46 -10.05 -4.67
N MET A 93 2.05 -9.53 -3.51
CA MET A 93 1.62 -10.37 -2.38
C MET A 93 0.32 -11.13 -2.71
N THR A 94 -0.68 -10.46 -3.31
CA THR A 94 -1.94 -11.08 -3.73
C THR A 94 -1.70 -12.26 -4.68
N LEU A 95 -0.89 -12.03 -5.73
CA LEU A 95 -0.58 -13.05 -6.73
C LEU A 95 0.32 -14.15 -6.17
N ALA A 96 1.22 -13.84 -5.25
CA ALA A 96 2.02 -14.87 -4.59
C ALA A 96 1.17 -15.85 -3.79
N LEU A 97 0.14 -15.37 -3.08
CA LEU A 97 -0.81 -16.25 -2.40
C LEU A 97 -1.58 -17.12 -3.40
N ALA A 98 -2.05 -16.56 -4.52
CA ALA A 98 -2.74 -17.31 -5.57
C ALA A 98 -1.81 -18.29 -6.32
N ALA A 99 -0.53 -17.98 -6.45
CA ALA A 99 0.45 -18.89 -7.05
C ALA A 99 0.89 -20.01 -6.08
N GLY A 100 0.43 -19.99 -4.83
CA GLY A 100 0.84 -20.95 -3.80
C GLY A 100 2.32 -20.84 -3.41
N VAL A 101 2.98 -19.71 -3.71
CA VAL A 101 4.39 -19.50 -3.36
C VAL A 101 4.51 -18.88 -1.98
N THR A 102 5.51 -19.30 -1.22
CA THR A 102 5.78 -18.73 0.12
C THR A 102 6.05 -17.23 0.01
N ALA A 103 5.17 -16.40 0.55
CA ALA A 103 5.32 -14.95 0.57
C ALA A 103 5.54 -14.45 2.02
N PRO A 104 6.38 -13.43 2.25
CA PRO A 104 6.61 -12.90 3.59
C PRO A 104 5.48 -11.94 4.01
N VAL A 105 4.24 -12.45 4.07
CA VAL A 105 3.02 -11.66 4.32
C VAL A 105 3.11 -10.93 5.66
N ALA A 106 3.53 -11.61 6.73
CA ALA A 106 3.66 -11.00 8.05
C ALA A 106 4.64 -9.81 8.06
N LEU A 107 5.83 -9.98 7.48
CA LEU A 107 6.83 -8.90 7.42
C LEU A 107 6.36 -7.74 6.54
N PHE A 108 5.74 -8.04 5.39
CA PHE A 108 5.13 -7.02 4.53
C PHE A 108 4.07 -6.22 5.28
N ALA A 109 3.11 -6.90 5.91
CA ALA A 109 2.03 -6.26 6.64
C ALA A 109 2.55 -5.43 7.83
N ALA A 110 3.54 -5.92 8.56
CA ALA A 110 4.16 -5.20 9.68
C ALA A 110 4.82 -3.89 9.22
N LEU A 111 5.59 -3.92 8.14
CA LEU A 111 6.25 -2.74 7.59
C LEU A 111 5.22 -1.75 7.03
N MET A 112 4.21 -2.23 6.30
CA MET A 112 3.15 -1.37 5.78
C MET A 112 2.34 -0.70 6.89
N LEU A 113 1.98 -1.47 7.93
CA LEU A 113 1.31 -0.96 9.13
C LEU A 113 2.15 0.11 9.82
N LEU A 114 3.44 -0.15 10.05
CA LEU A 114 4.34 0.82 10.68
C LEU A 114 4.42 2.12 9.86
N GLY A 115 4.53 2.02 8.54
CA GLY A 115 4.50 3.17 7.65
C GLY A 115 3.20 3.98 7.77
N ASP A 116 2.05 3.33 7.82
CA ASP A 116 0.76 4.01 8.00
C ASP A 116 0.59 4.62 9.40
N LEU A 117 1.16 4.02 10.44
CA LEU A 117 1.19 4.64 11.77
C LEU A 117 2.02 5.93 11.77
N VAL A 118 3.18 5.94 11.08
CA VAL A 118 3.97 7.16 10.86
C VAL A 118 3.15 8.21 10.09
N LYS A 119 2.39 7.79 9.07
CA LYS A 119 1.51 8.67 8.31
C LYS A 119 0.42 9.29 9.16
N ILE A 120 -0.26 8.49 9.99
CA ILE A 120 -1.28 8.95 10.93
C ILE A 120 -0.71 9.98 11.90
N LEU A 121 0.50 9.74 12.41
CA LEU A 121 1.21 10.70 13.26
C LEU A 121 1.51 12.00 12.51
N PHE A 122 1.93 11.91 11.25
CA PHE A 122 2.17 13.07 10.39
C PHE A 122 0.90 13.89 10.14
N ILE A 123 -0.21 13.25 9.75
CA ILE A 123 -1.50 13.92 9.52
C ILE A 123 -1.94 14.65 10.80
N ARG A 124 -1.73 14.02 11.97
CA ARG A 124 -2.10 14.60 13.28
C ARG A 124 -1.35 15.87 13.60
N ARG A 125 -0.04 15.89 13.33
CA ARG A 125 0.84 16.97 13.77
C ARG A 125 0.82 18.18 12.85
N HIS A 126 0.53 17.98 11.56
CA HIS A 126 0.71 19.04 10.56
C HIS A 126 -0.60 19.54 9.94
N SER A 127 -1.78 19.11 10.44
CA SER A 127 -3.10 19.42 9.86
C SER A 127 -3.09 19.24 8.33
N PHE A 128 -2.40 18.19 7.88
CA PHE A 128 -2.05 18.01 6.49
C PHE A 128 -3.31 17.82 5.64
N THR A 129 -3.39 18.55 4.53
CA THR A 129 -4.46 18.40 3.54
C THR A 129 -3.87 18.09 2.19
N VAL A 130 -4.55 17.25 1.41
CA VAL A 130 -4.19 16.95 0.02
C VAL A 130 -5.30 17.51 -0.85
N ARG A 131 -5.00 18.52 -1.66
CA ARG A 131 -5.95 19.08 -2.65
C ARG A 131 -7.30 19.51 -2.05
N GLY A 132 -7.29 19.99 -0.80
CA GLY A 132 -8.49 20.41 -0.09
C GLY A 132 -9.32 19.26 0.51
N TYR A 133 -8.85 18.01 0.45
CA TYR A 133 -9.47 16.94 1.22
C TYR A 133 -9.33 17.21 2.72
N SER A 134 -10.40 16.92 3.45
CA SER A 134 -10.40 17.05 4.90
C SER A 134 -9.40 16.07 5.52
N PRO A 135 -8.74 16.46 6.63
CA PRO A 135 -7.89 15.53 7.38
C PRO A 135 -8.65 14.25 7.76
N ALA A 136 -9.95 14.36 8.09
CA ALA A 136 -10.81 13.22 8.41
C ALA A 136 -10.88 12.16 7.30
N LEU A 137 -10.95 12.58 6.02
CA LEU A 137 -10.93 11.64 4.90
C LEU A 137 -9.57 10.92 4.80
N LEU A 138 -8.48 11.66 4.94
CA LEU A 138 -7.12 11.09 4.91
C LEU A 138 -6.90 10.11 6.08
N TYR A 139 -7.43 10.44 7.26
CA TYR A 139 -7.49 9.57 8.43
C TYR A 139 -8.27 8.30 8.17
N GLY A 140 -9.50 8.41 7.66
CA GLY A 140 -10.37 7.26 7.40
C GLY A 140 -9.73 6.31 6.40
N LEU A 141 -9.26 6.83 5.26
CA LEU A 141 -8.59 6.03 4.25
C LEU A 141 -7.35 5.31 4.82
N THR A 142 -6.48 6.03 5.52
CA THR A 142 -5.27 5.42 6.13
C THR A 142 -5.64 4.38 7.20
N SER A 143 -6.69 4.62 7.98
CA SER A 143 -7.16 3.69 9.01
C SER A 143 -7.69 2.38 8.41
N THR A 144 -8.33 2.43 7.24
CA THR A 144 -8.74 1.22 6.51
C THR A 144 -7.55 0.33 6.17
N TYR A 145 -6.43 0.92 5.71
CA TYR A 145 -5.21 0.18 5.44
C TYR A 145 -4.60 -0.40 6.73
N ILE A 146 -4.52 0.39 7.80
CA ILE A 146 -4.08 -0.06 9.13
C ILE A 146 -4.87 -1.30 9.59
N LEU A 147 -6.20 -1.26 9.50
CA LEU A 147 -7.05 -2.38 9.88
C LEU A 147 -6.80 -3.60 8.99
N GLY A 148 -6.63 -3.40 7.69
CA GLY A 148 -6.28 -4.47 6.75
C GLY A 148 -4.95 -5.16 7.12
N TYR A 149 -3.90 -4.40 7.39
CA TYR A 149 -2.60 -4.97 7.77
C TYR A 149 -2.63 -5.63 9.15
N ALA A 150 -3.34 -5.05 10.12
CA ALA A 150 -3.53 -5.66 11.43
C ALA A 150 -4.26 -7.01 11.31
N ALA A 151 -5.29 -7.09 10.46
CA ALA A 151 -5.99 -8.33 10.17
C ALA A 151 -5.08 -9.37 9.49
N LEU A 152 -4.22 -8.96 8.55
CA LEU A 152 -3.23 -9.86 7.94
C LEU A 152 -2.26 -10.43 8.98
N LEU A 153 -1.75 -9.60 9.89
CA LEU A 153 -0.86 -10.04 10.97
C LEU A 153 -1.56 -11.03 11.91
N LEU A 154 -2.81 -10.75 12.28
CA LEU A 154 -3.60 -11.66 13.10
C LEU A 154 -3.81 -13.01 12.41
N LEU A 155 -4.15 -13.01 11.12
CA LEU A 155 -4.33 -14.24 10.34
C LEU A 155 -3.02 -15.02 10.19
N GLU A 156 -1.88 -14.35 10.02
CA GLU A 156 -0.57 -15.00 9.98
C GLU A 156 -0.19 -15.61 11.34
N TRP A 157 -0.58 -14.98 12.45
CA TRP A 157 -0.33 -15.51 13.79
C TRP A 157 -1.20 -16.73 14.14
N LEU A 158 -2.39 -16.83 13.57
CA LEU A 158 -3.36 -17.91 13.82
C LEU A 158 -3.19 -19.14 12.92
N LYS A 159 -2.35 -19.05 11.88
CA LYS A 159 -2.04 -20.17 10.97
C LYS A 159 -1.04 -21.13 11.60
#